data_AF-A0A9Q1C375-F1
#
_entry.id   AF-A0A9Q1C375-F1
#
_cell.length_a   1.000
_cell.length_b   1.000
_cell.length_c   1.000
_cell.angle_alpha   90.00
_cell.angle_beta   90.00
_cell.angle_gamma   90.00
#
_symmetry.space_group_name_H-M   'P 1'
#
loop_
_entity.id
_entity.type
_entity.pdbx_description
1 polymer ?
#
loop_
_entity_poly.entity_id
_entity_poly.type
_entity_poly.pdbx_seq_one_letter_code
_entity_poly.pdbx_strand_id
1 'polypeptide(L)'
;MKSITGIDLSTLITECLWRAHDAGAHIICITCDGAASNQTMAIYLRASLHHAALRGTFIHPADGSTIFYMPDAVHMIKLLRNTLKANKELFYDGNKQVSFI
;
A
#
# COMPACT_ATOMS: atom_id res chain seq x y z
N MET A 1 -16.88 -10.68 16.96
CA MET A 1 -15.52 -10.79 16.38
C MET A 1 -15.01 -9.37 16.19
N LYS A 2 -13.87 -8.98 16.77
CA LYS A 2 -13.34 -7.62 16.67
C LYS A 2 -12.52 -7.53 15.38
N SER A 3 -12.91 -6.67 14.45
CA SER A 3 -12.17 -6.48 13.18
C SER A 3 -10.84 -5.78 13.45
N ILE A 4 -9.78 -6.23 12.80
CA ILE A 4 -8.45 -5.62 12.88
C ILE A 4 -8.48 -4.27 12.13
N THR A 5 -8.05 -3.20 12.79
CA THR A 5 -7.98 -1.87 12.18
C THR A 5 -6.63 -1.61 11.51
N GLY A 6 -6.53 -0.56 10.69
CA GLY A 6 -5.27 -0.16 10.07
C GLY A 6 -4.17 0.20 11.08
N ILE A 7 -4.54 0.75 12.25
CA ILE A 7 -3.58 1.07 13.32
C ILE A 7 -3.10 -0.20 14.05
N ASP A 8 -3.99 -1.19 14.23
CA ASP A 8 -3.60 -2.49 14.77
C ASP A 8 -2.60 -3.19 13.83
N LEU A 9 -2.86 -3.13 12.52
CA LEU A 9 -1.94 -3.64 11.50
C LEU A 9 -0.59 -2.92 11.51
N SER A 10 -0.56 -1.58 11.61
CA SER A 10 0.72 -0.86 11.65
C SER A 10 1.55 -1.21 12.88
N THR A 11 0.89 -1.44 14.02
CA THR A 11 1.54 -1.88 15.25
C THR A 11 2.13 -3.27 15.08
N LEU A 12 1.35 -4.20 14.50
CA LEU A 12 1.81 -5.56 14.22
C LEU A 12 2.99 -5.58 13.23
N ILE A 13 2.92 -4.80 12.16
CA ILE A 13 4.00 -4.69 11.17
C ILE A 13 5.26 -4.12 11.81
N THR A 14 5.15 -3.10 12.66
CA THR A 14 6.29 -2.51 13.38
C THR A 14 6.98 -3.55 14.25
N GLU A 15 6.21 -4.36 15.00
CA GLU A 15 6.74 -5.47 15.79
C GLU A 15 7.42 -6.52 14.89
N CYS A 16 6.80 -6.90 13.77
CA CYS A 16 7.40 -7.83 12.82
C CYS A 16 8.74 -7.32 12.27
N LEU A 17 8.87 -6.02 12.00
CA LEU A 17 10.12 -5.41 11.53
C LEU A 17 11.23 -5.51 12.59
N TRP A 18 10.91 -5.24 13.86
CA TRP A 18 11.86 -5.43 14.97
C TRP A 18 12.32 -6.89 15.08
N ARG A 19 11.36 -7.83 15.10
CA ARG A 19 11.66 -9.26 15.21
C ARG A 19 12.49 -9.79 14.03
N ALA A 20 12.19 -9.33 12.82
CA ALA A 20 12.94 -9.68 11.63
C ALA A 20 14.38 -9.13 11.70
N HIS A 21 14.54 -7.88 12.13
CA HIS A 21 15.84 -7.26 12.33
C HIS A 21 16.69 -7.99 13.38
N ASP A 22 16.10 -8.33 14.54
CA ASP A 22 16.78 -9.10 15.59
C ASP A 22 17.24 -10.49 15.10
N ALA A 23 16.51 -11.08 14.16
CA ALA A 23 16.86 -12.33 13.51
C ALA A 23 17.93 -12.17 12.40
N GLY A 24 18.41 -10.95 12.15
CA GLY A 24 19.40 -10.64 11.11
C GLY A 24 18.82 -10.49 9.70
N ALA A 25 17.49 -10.43 9.55
CA ALA A 25 16.86 -10.18 8.26
C ALA A 25 16.86 -8.68 7.93
N HIS A 26 17.21 -8.35 6.69
CA HIS A 26 17.17 -6.97 6.18
C HIS A 26 15.93 -6.76 5.30
N ILE A 27 14.92 -6.12 5.87
CA ILE A 27 13.64 -5.88 5.19
C ILE A 27 13.70 -4.58 4.38
N ILE A 28 13.63 -4.71 3.05
CA ILE A 28 13.69 -3.56 2.12
C ILE A 28 12.33 -3.14 1.59
N CYS A 29 11.31 -3.99 1.67
CA CYS A 29 10.01 -3.73 1.04
C CYS A 29 8.87 -4.42 1.79
N ILE A 30 7.71 -3.78 1.82
CA ILE A 30 6.43 -4.35 2.23
C ILE A 30 5.46 -4.31 1.05
N THR A 31 4.81 -5.45 0.81
CA THR A 31 3.75 -5.58 -0.19
C THR A 31 2.48 -6.15 0.42
N CYS A 32 1.34 -5.67 -0.05
CA CYS A 32 0.01 -6.13 0.36
C CYS A 32 -1.01 -5.83 -0.73
N ASP A 33 -2.22 -6.37 -0.60
CA ASP A 33 -3.33 -6.04 -1.49
C ASP A 33 -3.84 -4.60 -1.26
N GLY A 34 -4.82 -4.20 -2.06
CA GLY A 34 -5.42 -2.86 -2.02
C GLY A 34 -6.48 -2.63 -0.95
N ALA A 35 -6.60 -3.48 0.08
CA ALA A 35 -7.65 -3.33 1.09
C ALA A 35 -7.54 -1.99 1.83
N ALA A 36 -8.68 -1.40 2.22
CA ALA A 36 -8.72 -0.10 2.90
C ALA A 36 -7.90 -0.09 4.20
N SER A 37 -7.94 -1.19 4.98
CA SER A 37 -7.14 -1.34 6.20
C SER A 37 -5.63 -1.32 5.93
N ASN A 38 -5.18 -1.88 4.80
CA ASN A 38 -3.77 -1.88 4.39
C ASN A 38 -3.32 -0.47 3.95
N GLN A 39 -4.20 0.26 3.26
CA GLN A 39 -3.94 1.66 2.93
C GLN A 39 -3.84 2.53 4.20
N THR A 40 -4.73 2.32 5.18
CA THR A 40 -4.65 3.01 6.47
C THR A 40 -3.38 2.63 7.25
N MET A 41 -3.00 1.35 7.25
CA MET A 41 -1.75 0.87 7.85
C MET A 41 -0.53 1.58 7.24
N ALA A 42 -0.46 1.71 5.92
CA ALA A 42 0.62 2.41 5.25
C ALA A 42 0.74 3.87 5.72
N ILE A 43 -0.40 4.57 5.87
CA ILE A 43 -0.45 5.95 6.39
C ILE A 43 0.15 6.03 7.79
N TYR A 44 -0.18 5.10 8.69
CA TYR A 44 0.41 5.04 10.03
C TYR A 44 1.91 4.73 10.02
N LEU A 45 2.38 3.95 9.04
CA LEU A 45 3.81 3.75 8.78
C LEU A 45 4.49 4.95 8.10
N ARG A 46 3.77 6.03 7.80
CA ARG A 46 4.24 7.22 7.07
C ARG A 46 4.52 6.99 5.58
N ALA A 47 3.93 5.97 4.99
CA ALA A 47 3.80 5.78 3.55
C ALA A 47 2.38 6.14 3.08
N SER A 48 2.19 6.44 1.80
CA SER A 48 0.87 6.79 1.26
C SER A 48 0.82 6.62 -0.25
N LEU A 49 -0.31 6.12 -0.76
CA LEU A 49 -0.62 6.04 -2.19
C LEU A 49 -1.63 7.12 -2.62
N HIS A 50 -1.97 8.04 -1.72
CA HIS A 50 -2.87 9.13 -2.04
C HIS A 50 -2.19 10.07 -3.04
N HIS A 51 -2.87 10.39 -4.14
CA HIS A 51 -2.31 11.20 -5.23
C HIS A 51 -1.70 12.54 -4.77
N ALA A 52 -2.34 13.24 -3.82
CA ALA A 52 -1.84 14.50 -3.27
C ALA A 52 -0.71 14.36 -2.24
N ALA A 53 -0.44 13.14 -1.77
CA ALA A 53 0.52 12.86 -0.70
C ALA A 53 1.23 11.52 -0.97
N LEU A 54 1.65 11.30 -2.21
CA LEU A 54 2.27 10.05 -2.64
C LEU A 54 3.64 9.91 -1.98
N ARG A 55 3.80 8.87 -1.17
CA ARG A 55 5.03 8.53 -0.47
C ARG A 55 5.21 7.02 -0.46
N GLY A 56 6.01 6.51 -1.39
CA GLY A 56 6.26 5.08 -1.56
C GLY A 56 7.28 4.49 -0.58
N THR A 57 7.70 5.23 0.44
CA THR A 57 8.74 4.79 1.38
C THR A 57 8.49 5.25 2.81
N PHE A 58 9.01 4.48 3.75
CA PHE A 58 9.09 4.84 5.16
C PHE A 58 10.39 4.34 5.79
N ILE A 59 10.65 4.72 7.05
CA ILE A 59 11.90 4.42 7.75
C ILE A 59 11.73 3.18 8.61
N HIS A 60 12.68 2.26 8.51
CA HIS A 60 12.75 1.06 9.32
C HIS A 60 12.94 1.44 10.81
N PRO A 61 12.11 0.92 11.72
CA PRO A 61 12.12 1.36 13.13
C PRO A 61 13.39 0.97 13.88
N ALA A 62 14.05 -0.13 13.47
CA ALA A 62 15.24 -0.64 14.15
C ALA A 62 16.56 0.03 13.77
N ASP A 63 16.82 0.24 12.48
CA ASP A 63 18.13 0.66 11.97
C ASP A 63 18.10 1.96 11.14
N GLY A 64 16.92 2.54 10.94
CA GLY A 64 16.77 3.77 10.17
C GLY A 64 16.90 3.60 8.65
N SER A 65 17.03 2.37 8.15
CA SER A 65 17.07 2.10 6.70
C SER A 65 15.73 2.46 6.02
N THR A 66 15.74 2.61 4.71
CA THR A 66 14.51 2.92 3.95
C THR A 66 13.80 1.63 3.53
N ILE A 67 12.51 1.56 3.81
CA ILE A 67 11.62 0.49 3.35
C ILE A 67 10.68 1.03 2.27
N PHE A 68 10.57 0.30 1.16
CA PHE A 68 9.60 0.57 0.10
C PHE A 68 8.23 0.00 0.45
N TYR A 69 7.17 0.77 0.22
CA TYR A 69 5.80 0.29 0.25
C TYR A 69 5.30 0.12 -1.18
N MET A 70 5.12 -1.14 -1.61
CA MET A 70 4.74 -1.47 -2.98
C MET A 70 3.51 -2.38 -2.99
N PRO A 71 2.34 -1.89 -3.44
CA PRO A 71 1.15 -2.71 -3.57
C PRO A 71 1.37 -3.90 -4.49
N ASP A 72 0.66 -5.00 -4.22
CA ASP A 72 0.66 -6.15 -5.11
C ASP A 72 0.11 -5.76 -6.49
N ALA A 73 0.99 -5.77 -7.48
CA ALA A 73 0.71 -5.37 -8.86
C ALA A 73 -0.46 -6.15 -9.47
N VAL A 74 -0.59 -7.45 -9.18
CA VAL A 74 -1.68 -8.28 -9.72
C VAL A 74 -3.01 -7.82 -9.13
N HIS A 75 -3.05 -7.50 -7.84
CA HIS A 75 -4.25 -6.93 -7.22
C HIS A 75 -4.58 -5.54 -7.77
N MET A 76 -3.59 -4.69 -8.01
CA MET A 76 -3.80 -3.36 -8.58
C MET A 76 -4.36 -3.43 -10.01
N ILE A 77 -3.85 -4.32 -10.86
CA ILE A 77 -4.35 -4.53 -12.22
C ILE A 77 -5.79 -5.07 -12.18
N LYS A 78 -6.10 -6.00 -11.27
CA LYS A 78 -7.49 -6.49 -11.08
C LYS A 78 -8.44 -5.37 -10.69
N LEU A 79 -8.03 -4.47 -9.78
CA LEU A 79 -8.81 -3.31 -9.37
C LEU A 79 -9.03 -2.35 -10.54
N LEU A 80 -7.98 -2.02 -11.30
CA LEU A 80 -8.09 -1.20 -12.51
C LEU A 80 -9.09 -1.81 -13.50
N ARG A 81 -8.99 -3.11 -13.79
CA ARG A 81 -9.94 -3.83 -14.65
C ARG A 81 -11.37 -3.69 -14.14
N ASN A 82 -11.60 -3.88 -12.84
CA ASN A 82 -12.93 -3.75 -12.25
C ASN A 82 -13.48 -2.32 -12.39
N THR A 83 -12.64 -1.30 -12.16
CA THR A 83 -12.99 0.11 -12.34
C THR A 83 -13.34 0.40 -13.80
N LEU A 84 -12.55 -0.08 -14.75
CA LEU A 84 -12.82 0.09 -16.19
C LEU A 84 -14.11 -0.63 -16.61
N LYS A 85 -14.39 -1.82 -16.06
CA LYS A 85 -15.65 -2.54 -16.32
C LYS A 85 -16.87 -1.77 -15.80
N ALA A 86 -16.76 -1.16 -14.61
CA ALA A 86 -17.86 -0.46 -13.98
C ALA A 86 -18.13 0.92 -14.60
N ASN A 87 -17.06 1.69 -14.83
CA ASN A 87 -17.17 3.08 -15.29
C ASN A 87 -17.16 3.20 -16.82
N LYS A 88 -16.64 2.19 -17.54
CA LYS A 88 -16.47 2.15 -19.01
C LYS A 88 -15.66 3.30 -19.62
N GLU A 89 -15.09 4.17 -18.78
CA GLU A 89 -14.37 5.37 -19.20
C GLU A 89 -13.04 5.47 -18.44
N LEU A 90 -12.02 5.92 -19.15
CA LEU A 90 -10.71 6.27 -18.59
C LEU A 90 -10.39 7.70 -19.01
N PHE A 91 -10.06 8.53 -18.03
CA PHE A 91 -9.60 9.90 -18.26
C PHE A 91 -8.11 9.99 -17.94
N TYR A 92 -7.37 10.71 -18.78
CA TYR A 92 -5.97 11.05 -18.57
C TYR A 92 -5.80 12.52 -18.94
N ASP A 93 -5.22 13.29 -18.03
CA ASP A 93 -5.04 14.74 -18.18
C ASP A 93 -6.34 15.47 -18.57
N GLY A 94 -7.44 15.14 -17.87
CA GLY A 94 -8.78 15.70 -18.12
C GLY A 94 -9.46 15.21 -19.40
N ASN A 95 -8.75 14.49 -20.28
CA ASN A 95 -9.26 14.03 -21.56
C ASN A 95 -9.70 12.57 -21.47
N LYS A 96 -10.89 12.27 -22.03
CA LYS A 96 -11.36 10.88 -22.17
C LYS A 96 -10.46 10.15 -23.15
N GLN A 97 -9.77 9.11 -22.68
CA GLN A 97 -8.82 8.34 -23.47
C GLN A 97 -9.46 7.11 -24.10
N VAL A 98 -10.31 6.42 -23.34
CA VAL A 98 -10.91 5.16 -23.77
C VAL A 98 -12.37 5.11 -23.34
N SER A 99 -13.24 4.70 -24.27
CA SER A 99 -14.62 4.30 -24.00
C SER A 99 -14.74 2.81 -24.31
N PHE A 100 -15.09 1.99 -23.32
CA PHE A 100 -15.39 0.58 -23.55
C PHE A 100 -16.87 0.45 -23.90
N ILE A 101 -17.17 -0.14 -25.06
CA ILE A 101 -18.54 -0.39 -25.56
C ILE A 101 -19.24 -1.41 -24.64
#